data_AF-F3CE58-F1
#
_entry.id   AF-F3CE58-F1
#
_cell.length_a   1.000
_cell.length_b   1.000
_cell.length_c   1.000
_cell.angle_alpha   90.00
_cell.angle_beta   90.00
_cell.angle_gamma   90.00
#
_symmetry.space_group_name_H-M   'P 1'
#
loop_
_entity.id
_entity.type
_entity.pdbx_description
1 polymer ?
#
loop_
_entity_poly.entity_id
_entity_poly.type
_entity_poly.pdbx_seq_one_letter_code
_entity_poly.pdbx_strand_id
1 'polypeptide(L)'
;TGDLDRFDFFVLSDTNETDIAVAEQQAWLDVCRETKGFGKIFYRRRRRRVKRKSGNLDDFCRRWGGEYRYMVVLDADSVMSGECLTSLVRLMEATPDAGIIQTAPRASGMDTLYARMQQFATRVYGPLFTAGLHFWQLGESHYWGHNAIIRMKPFIEHCALAPLPGKGAFAGAILSHDFVEAALLR
;
A
#
# COMPACT_ATOMS: atom_id res chain seq x y z
N THR A 1 16.42 12.50 -4.83
CA THR A 1 17.09 11.46 -4.03
C THR A 1 18.14 10.70 -4.83
N GLY A 2 17.94 10.43 -6.13
CA GLY A 2 18.92 9.70 -6.96
C GLY A 2 18.83 8.17 -6.83
N ASP A 3 17.87 7.67 -6.05
CA ASP A 3 17.70 6.24 -5.74
C ASP A 3 16.69 5.54 -6.64
N LEU A 4 16.27 6.14 -7.76
CA LEU A 4 15.18 5.64 -8.60
C LEU A 4 15.41 4.21 -9.08
N ASP A 5 16.66 3.84 -9.36
CA ASP A 5 17.03 2.50 -9.85
C ASP A 5 16.69 1.37 -8.86
N ARG A 6 16.49 1.72 -7.58
CA ARG A 6 16.12 0.80 -6.49
C ARG A 6 14.60 0.55 -6.39
N PHE A 7 13.80 1.23 -7.20
CA PHE A 7 12.35 1.12 -7.17
C PHE A 7 11.81 0.67 -8.51
N ASP A 8 10.83 -0.23 -8.44
CA ASP A 8 9.94 -0.57 -9.54
C ASP A 8 8.51 -0.26 -9.11
N PHE A 9 7.66 0.13 -10.05
CA PHE A 9 6.30 0.60 -9.82
C PHE A 9 5.31 -0.34 -10.48
N PHE A 10 4.31 -0.80 -9.73
CA PHE A 10 3.28 -1.71 -10.22
C PHE A 10 1.91 -1.06 -10.09
N VAL A 11 1.25 -0.82 -11.23
CA VAL A 11 -0.14 -0.38 -11.31
C VAL A 11 -1.02 -1.63 -11.44
N LEU A 12 -1.74 -1.95 -10.37
CA LEU A 12 -2.60 -3.13 -10.28
C LEU A 12 -4.07 -2.74 -10.40
N SER A 13 -4.73 -3.16 -11.48
CA SER A 13 -6.12 -2.81 -11.78
C SER A 13 -7.07 -4.01 -11.72
N ASP A 14 -8.26 -3.76 -11.16
CA ASP A 14 -9.41 -4.68 -11.11
C ASP A 14 -10.59 -4.19 -11.97
N THR A 15 -10.38 -3.22 -12.87
CA THR A 15 -11.44 -2.68 -13.72
C THR A 15 -12.08 -3.75 -14.62
N ASN A 16 -13.42 -3.75 -14.72
CA ASN A 16 -14.19 -4.55 -15.70
C ASN A 16 -14.61 -3.76 -16.91
N GLU A 17 -14.68 -2.44 -16.80
CA GLU A 17 -15.18 -1.61 -17.88
C GLU A 17 -14.10 -1.55 -18.97
N THR A 18 -14.47 -1.98 -20.17
CA THR A 18 -13.55 -2.07 -21.31
C THR A 18 -12.95 -0.72 -21.62
N ASP A 19 -13.78 0.32 -21.60
CA ASP A 19 -13.37 1.68 -21.96
C ASP A 19 -12.38 2.23 -20.92
N ILE A 20 -12.65 2.00 -19.63
CA ILE A 20 -11.72 2.35 -18.54
C ILE A 20 -10.42 1.57 -18.69
N ALA A 21 -10.47 0.27 -18.99
CA ALA A 21 -9.26 -0.53 -19.15
C ALA A 21 -8.37 -0.09 -20.30
N VAL A 22 -8.97 0.36 -21.41
CA VAL A 22 -8.24 0.94 -22.54
C VAL A 22 -7.62 2.27 -22.12
N ALA A 23 -8.38 3.13 -21.43
CA ALA A 23 -7.88 4.39 -20.92
C ALA A 23 -6.71 4.22 -19.93
N GLU A 24 -6.80 3.25 -19.01
CA GLU A 24 -5.72 2.91 -18.07
C GLU A 24 -4.44 2.45 -18.79
N GLN A 25 -4.57 1.60 -19.80
CA GLN A 25 -3.42 1.15 -20.60
C GLN A 25 -2.79 2.29 -21.37
N GLN A 26 -3.60 3.16 -21.96
CA GLN A 26 -3.13 4.34 -22.67
C GLN A 26 -2.39 5.29 -21.71
N ALA A 27 -2.97 5.59 -20.55
CA ALA A 27 -2.34 6.39 -19.51
C ALA A 27 -1.00 5.80 -19.03
N TRP A 28 -0.94 4.48 -18.84
CA TRP A 28 0.31 3.81 -18.49
C TRP A 28 1.39 3.96 -19.60
N LEU A 29 1.01 3.80 -20.87
CA LEU A 29 1.93 4.01 -21.99
C LEU A 29 2.48 5.42 -22.04
N ASP A 30 1.62 6.42 -21.83
CA ASP A 30 1.99 7.83 -21.88
C ASP A 30 2.94 8.18 -20.73
N VAL A 31 2.62 7.75 -19.51
CA VAL A 31 3.53 7.89 -18.35
C VAL A 31 4.88 7.22 -18.62
N CYS A 32 4.91 6.00 -19.18
CA CYS A 32 6.16 5.31 -19.50
C CYS A 32 6.99 6.06 -20.55
N ARG A 33 6.36 6.68 -21.56
CA ARG A 33 7.07 7.46 -22.59
C ARG A 33 7.64 8.75 -22.02
N GLU A 34 6.83 9.49 -21.26
CA GLU A 34 7.24 10.76 -20.65
C GLU A 34 8.38 10.58 -19.66
N THR A 35 8.30 9.54 -18.83
CA THR A 35 9.29 9.26 -17.78
C THR A 35 10.45 8.37 -18.25
N LYS A 36 10.38 7.84 -19.47
CA LYS A 36 11.24 6.73 -19.95
C LYS A 36 11.23 5.53 -19.00
N GLY A 37 10.10 5.27 -18.34
CA GLY A 37 9.94 4.28 -17.29
C GLY A 37 9.67 2.84 -17.77
N PHE A 38 9.83 2.53 -19.06
CA PHE A 38 9.67 1.16 -19.55
C PHE A 38 10.67 0.22 -18.85
N GLY A 39 10.19 -0.93 -18.36
CA GLY A 39 10.98 -1.87 -17.56
C GLY A 39 11.11 -1.49 -16.09
N LYS A 40 10.54 -0.34 -15.67
CA LYS A 40 10.45 0.11 -14.28
C LYS A 40 9.01 0.35 -13.81
N ILE A 41 8.11 0.69 -14.73
CA ILE A 41 6.68 0.92 -14.47
C ILE A 41 5.88 -0.16 -15.19
N PHE A 42 5.19 -0.99 -14.42
CA PHE A 42 4.44 -2.14 -14.89
C PHE A 42 2.94 -1.92 -14.68
N TYR A 43 2.13 -2.25 -15.69
CA TYR A 43 0.68 -2.27 -15.58
C TYR A 43 0.16 -3.70 -15.62
N ARG A 44 -0.78 -4.00 -14.71
CA ARG A 44 -1.41 -5.31 -14.64
C ARG A 44 -2.89 -5.20 -14.33
N ARG A 45 -3.69 -5.74 -15.25
CA ARG A 45 -5.12 -5.99 -15.05
C ARG A 45 -5.40 -7.48 -14.94
N ARG A 46 -6.08 -7.92 -13.88
CA ARG A 46 -6.44 -9.33 -13.69
C ARG A 46 -7.72 -9.67 -14.46
N ARG A 47 -7.76 -10.86 -15.08
CA ARG A 47 -8.99 -11.41 -15.71
C ARG A 47 -10.00 -11.90 -14.66
N ARG A 48 -9.51 -12.58 -13.62
CA ARG A 48 -10.34 -13.12 -12.54
C ARG A 48 -10.18 -12.26 -11.29
N ARG A 49 -11.27 -11.62 -10.87
CA ARG A 49 -11.29 -10.63 -9.79
C ARG A 49 -11.81 -11.28 -8.53
N VAL A 50 -10.89 -11.81 -7.74
CA VAL A 50 -11.16 -12.40 -6.43
C VAL A 50 -10.49 -11.50 -5.40
N LYS A 51 -11.16 -11.26 -4.26
CA LYS A 51 -10.64 -10.48 -3.11
C LYS A 51 -10.29 -8.99 -3.38
N ARG A 52 -10.69 -8.38 -4.50
CA ARG A 52 -10.45 -6.94 -4.79
C ARG A 52 -8.96 -6.57 -4.58
N LYS A 53 -8.68 -5.49 -3.81
CA LYS A 53 -7.33 -4.99 -3.45
C LYS A 53 -6.41 -6.07 -2.91
N SER A 54 -6.82 -6.85 -1.90
CA SER A 54 -5.98 -7.92 -1.34
C SER A 54 -5.70 -9.01 -2.36
N GLY A 55 -6.63 -9.25 -3.30
CA GLY A 55 -6.37 -10.14 -4.41
C GLY A 55 -5.30 -9.62 -5.39
N ASN A 56 -5.20 -8.31 -5.61
CA ASN A 56 -4.14 -7.73 -6.44
C ASN A 56 -2.78 -7.91 -5.77
N LEU A 57 -2.70 -7.66 -4.46
CA LEU A 57 -1.52 -7.91 -3.63
C LEU A 57 -1.13 -9.39 -3.64
N ASP A 58 -2.09 -10.31 -3.47
CA ASP A 58 -1.89 -11.77 -3.56
C ASP A 58 -1.26 -12.18 -4.92
N ASP A 59 -1.80 -11.65 -6.03
CA ASP A 59 -1.33 -11.96 -7.38
C ASP A 59 0.06 -11.35 -7.65
N PHE A 60 0.34 -10.16 -7.11
CA PHE A 60 1.67 -9.56 -7.15
C PHE A 60 2.69 -10.40 -6.38
N CYS A 61 2.40 -10.72 -5.11
CA CYS A 61 3.28 -11.50 -4.24
C CYS A 61 3.62 -12.87 -4.84
N ARG A 62 2.64 -13.54 -5.46
CA ARG A 62 2.86 -14.84 -6.12
C ARG A 62 3.75 -14.80 -7.35
N ARG A 63 3.77 -13.67 -8.07
CA ARG A 63 4.46 -13.54 -9.36
C ARG A 63 5.84 -12.94 -9.22
N TRP A 64 5.95 -11.88 -8.42
CA TRP A 64 7.15 -11.07 -8.29
C TRP A 64 7.59 -10.89 -6.85
N GLY A 65 6.83 -11.38 -5.87
CA GLY A 65 7.12 -11.08 -4.47
C GLY A 65 8.51 -11.55 -4.00
N GLY A 66 9.05 -12.60 -4.61
CA GLY A 66 10.41 -13.08 -4.34
C GLY A 66 11.54 -12.22 -4.92
N GLU A 67 11.23 -11.29 -5.82
CA GLU A 67 12.20 -10.40 -6.48
C GLU A 67 12.47 -9.13 -5.67
N TYR A 68 11.61 -8.82 -4.69
CA TYR A 68 11.67 -7.59 -3.92
C TYR A 68 11.84 -7.86 -2.42
N ARG A 69 12.72 -7.09 -1.77
CA ARG A 69 12.89 -7.15 -0.30
C ARG A 69 11.76 -6.43 0.43
N TYR A 70 11.26 -5.35 -0.17
CA TYR A 70 10.25 -4.47 0.39
C TYR A 70 9.16 -4.15 -0.63
N MET A 71 7.96 -3.89 -0.14
CA MET A 71 6.84 -3.38 -0.92
C MET A 71 6.28 -2.14 -0.23
N VAL A 72 5.98 -1.11 -1.00
CA VAL A 72 5.22 0.05 -0.53
C VAL A 72 3.85 0.00 -1.18
N VAL A 73 2.79 -0.05 -0.38
CA VAL A 73 1.41 -0.11 -0.89
C VAL A 73 0.85 1.31 -0.98
N LEU A 74 0.40 1.71 -2.16
CA LEU A 74 -0.26 3.00 -2.40
C LEU A 74 -1.67 2.74 -2.94
N ASP A 75 -2.64 3.51 -2.48
CA ASP A 75 -3.93 3.58 -3.17
C ASP A 75 -3.82 4.51 -4.39
N ALA A 76 -4.77 4.40 -5.32
CA ALA A 76 -4.77 5.18 -6.56
C ALA A 76 -4.86 6.71 -6.34
N ASP A 77 -5.34 7.12 -5.17
CA ASP A 77 -5.43 8.51 -4.70
C ASP A 77 -4.31 8.91 -3.73
N SER A 78 -3.37 8.00 -3.44
CA SER A 78 -2.23 8.27 -2.58
C SER A 78 -1.10 8.98 -3.33
N VAL A 79 -0.53 10.01 -2.71
CA VAL A 79 0.64 10.74 -3.22
C VAL A 79 1.74 10.73 -2.17
N MET A 80 2.90 10.19 -2.53
CA MET A 80 4.09 10.16 -1.66
C MET A 80 5.28 10.78 -2.38
N SER A 81 6.06 11.58 -1.67
CA SER A 81 7.30 12.13 -2.22
C SER A 81 8.39 11.06 -2.30
N GLY A 82 9.32 11.19 -3.26
CA GLY A 82 10.48 10.31 -3.35
C GLY A 82 11.35 10.34 -2.09
N GLU A 83 11.45 11.49 -1.42
CA GLU A 83 12.13 11.62 -0.13
C GLU A 83 11.46 10.76 0.95
N CYS A 84 10.12 10.74 1.01
CA CYS A 84 9.39 9.90 1.95
C CYS A 84 9.64 8.41 1.66
N LEU A 85 9.56 7.99 0.40
CA LEU A 85 9.81 6.60 0.00
C LEU A 85 11.23 6.14 0.36
N THR A 86 12.25 6.95 0.03
CA THR A 86 13.63 6.61 0.39
C THR A 86 13.87 6.62 1.91
N SER A 87 13.18 7.49 2.66
CA SER A 87 13.25 7.51 4.12
C SER A 87 12.63 6.25 4.74
N LEU A 88 11.50 5.79 4.20
CA LEU A 88 10.88 4.52 4.62
C LEU A 88 11.84 3.33 4.43
N VAL A 89 12.52 3.25 3.28
CA VAL A 89 13.54 2.22 3.05
C VAL A 89 14.67 2.32 4.07
N ARG A 90 15.21 3.52 4.32
CA ARG A 90 16.28 3.72 5.32
C ARG A 90 15.85 3.29 6.72
N LEU A 91 14.62 3.61 7.12
CA LEU A 91 14.08 3.18 8.41
C LEU A 91 13.94 1.65 8.48
N MET A 92 13.42 1.02 7.42
CA MET A 92 13.25 -0.44 7.35
C MET A 92 14.58 -1.21 7.32
N GLU A 93 15.65 -0.60 6.81
CA GLU A 93 17.02 -1.12 6.90
C GLU A 93 17.62 -0.94 8.31
N ALA A 94 17.35 0.21 8.96
CA ALA A 94 17.84 0.51 10.30
C ALA A 94 17.09 -0.27 11.40
N THR A 95 15.94 -0.83 11.11
CA THR A 95 15.13 -1.64 12.04
C THR A 95 14.88 -3.03 11.44
N PRO A 96 15.86 -3.96 11.52
CA PRO A 96 15.77 -5.28 10.86
C PRO A 96 14.58 -6.13 11.30
N ASP A 97 14.15 -5.96 12.55
CA ASP A 97 13.04 -6.71 13.15
C ASP A 97 11.67 -6.14 12.75
N ALA A 98 11.59 -4.94 12.16
CA ALA A 98 10.32 -4.41 11.70
C ALA A 98 9.80 -5.17 10.47
N GLY A 99 8.57 -5.69 10.56
CA GLY A 99 7.84 -6.23 9.42
C GLY A 99 7.05 -5.17 8.63
N ILE A 100 6.53 -4.14 9.30
CA ILE A 100 5.79 -3.01 8.70
C ILE A 100 6.23 -1.69 9.33
N ILE A 101 6.34 -0.63 8.51
CA ILE A 101 6.41 0.75 8.97
C ILE A 101 5.31 1.57 8.29
N GLN A 102 4.34 2.02 9.09
CA GLN A 102 3.20 2.84 8.65
C GLN A 102 3.55 4.33 8.72
N THR A 103 3.31 5.07 7.63
CA THR A 103 3.38 6.55 7.67
C THR A 103 2.13 7.15 8.29
N ALA A 104 2.21 8.40 8.74
CA ALA A 104 1.05 9.20 9.11
C ALA A 104 0.58 10.04 7.91
N PRO A 105 -0.43 9.57 7.14
CA PRO A 105 -0.91 10.29 5.96
C PRO A 105 -1.57 11.62 6.36
N ARG A 106 -1.55 12.57 5.43
CA ARG A 106 -2.28 13.84 5.55
C ARG A 106 -3.28 13.94 4.41
N ALA A 107 -4.51 14.31 4.74
CA ALA A 107 -5.52 14.60 3.72
C ALA A 107 -5.04 15.76 2.82
N SER A 108 -5.26 15.64 1.51
CA SER A 108 -4.86 16.64 0.52
C SER A 108 -5.73 16.54 -0.74
N GLY A 109 -5.70 17.56 -1.61
CA GLY A 109 -6.20 17.49 -2.99
C GLY A 109 -7.69 17.76 -3.21
N MET A 110 -8.52 17.75 -2.17
CA MET A 110 -9.97 18.03 -2.29
C MET A 110 -10.35 19.46 -1.86
N ASP A 111 -11.27 20.08 -2.60
CA ASP A 111 -11.66 21.49 -2.44
C ASP A 111 -13.04 21.74 -1.82
N THR A 112 -13.78 20.69 -1.47
CA THR A 112 -15.07 20.86 -0.79
C THR A 112 -14.87 21.46 0.60
N LEU A 113 -15.86 22.20 1.10
CA LEU A 113 -15.83 22.78 2.44
C LEU A 113 -15.49 21.72 3.50
N TYR A 114 -16.17 20.57 3.43
CA TYR A 114 -15.93 19.44 4.32
C TYR A 114 -14.49 18.92 4.22
N ALA A 115 -13.95 18.74 3.01
CA ALA A 115 -12.58 18.30 2.83
C ALA A 115 -11.56 19.31 3.35
N ARG A 116 -11.76 20.61 3.13
CA ARG A 116 -10.90 21.67 3.66
C ARG A 116 -10.93 21.72 5.19
N MET A 117 -12.10 21.53 5.81
CA MET A 117 -12.23 21.38 7.27
C MET A 117 -11.45 20.17 7.79
N GLN A 118 -11.56 19.01 7.14
CA GLN A 118 -10.82 17.80 7.51
C GLN A 118 -9.30 17.97 7.32
N GLN A 119 -8.85 18.61 6.24
CA GLN A 119 -7.44 18.95 6.03
C GLN A 119 -6.90 19.87 7.13
N PHE A 120 -7.67 20.89 7.52
CA PHE A 120 -7.30 21.77 8.63
C PHE A 120 -7.21 20.99 9.95
N ALA A 121 -8.24 20.22 10.29
CA ALA A 121 -8.29 19.43 11.52
C ALA A 121 -7.13 18.44 11.60
N THR A 122 -6.87 17.68 10.54
CA THR A 122 -5.75 16.73 10.48
C THR A 122 -4.38 17.41 10.55
N ARG A 123 -4.24 18.64 10.05
CA ARG A 123 -2.99 19.39 10.14
C ARG A 123 -2.72 19.92 11.56
N VAL A 124 -3.76 20.31 12.28
CA VAL A 124 -3.66 20.85 13.65
C VAL A 124 -3.54 19.72 14.67
N TYR A 125 -4.44 18.73 14.62
CA TYR A 125 -4.53 17.67 15.62
C TYR A 125 -3.70 16.43 15.28
N GLY A 126 -3.36 16.22 14.00
CA GLY A 126 -2.67 15.02 13.54
C GLY A 126 -1.37 14.73 14.29
N PRO A 127 -0.42 15.68 14.45
CA PRO A 127 0.81 15.42 15.17
C PRO A 127 0.59 14.97 16.63
N LEU A 128 -0.37 15.59 17.33
CA LEU A 128 -0.71 15.22 18.70
C LEU A 128 -1.34 13.81 18.74
N PHE A 129 -2.24 13.52 17.81
CA PHE A 129 -2.86 12.20 17.68
C PHE A 129 -1.80 11.12 17.41
N THR A 130 -0.89 11.32 16.46
CA THR A 130 0.19 10.37 16.14
C THR A 130 1.13 10.15 17.32
N ALA A 131 1.48 11.21 18.06
CA ALA A 131 2.32 11.09 19.24
C ALA A 131 1.64 10.26 20.35
N GLY A 132 0.36 10.51 20.61
CA GLY A 132 -0.43 9.70 21.54
C GLY A 132 -0.54 8.24 21.09
N LEU A 133 -0.77 8.02 19.80
CA LEU A 133 -0.84 6.68 19.23
C LEU A 133 0.48 5.91 19.43
N HIS A 134 1.61 6.56 19.14
CA HIS A 134 2.94 5.98 19.36
C HIS A 134 3.21 5.64 20.83
N PHE A 135 2.77 6.51 21.76
CA PHE A 135 2.88 6.25 23.20
C PHE A 135 2.15 4.98 23.62
N TRP A 136 0.91 4.78 23.14
CA TRP A 136 0.11 3.62 23.50
C TRP A 136 0.54 2.32 22.81
N GLN A 137 1.13 2.42 21.62
CA GLN A 137 1.50 1.25 20.82
C GLN A 137 2.89 0.70 21.13
N LEU A 138 3.74 1.44 21.85
CA LEU A 138 5.01 0.97 22.42
C LEU A 138 5.96 0.27 21.43
N GLY A 139 5.85 0.58 20.13
CA GLY A 139 6.66 -0.02 19.06
C GLY A 139 5.87 -0.93 18.11
N GLU A 140 4.63 -1.27 18.44
CA GLU A 140 3.70 -1.90 17.49
C GLU A 140 3.14 -0.84 16.52
N SER A 141 2.70 -1.28 15.33
CA SER A 141 2.16 -0.38 14.31
C SER A 141 0.82 -0.87 13.81
N HIS A 142 -0.09 0.07 13.52
CA HIS A 142 -1.30 -0.24 12.79
C HIS A 142 -1.00 -0.20 11.29
N TYR A 143 -1.40 -1.24 10.56
CA TYR A 143 -1.42 -1.20 9.11
C TYR A 143 -2.79 -0.77 8.60
N TRP A 144 -2.82 0.31 7.82
CA TRP A 144 -4.06 0.91 7.32
C TRP A 144 -4.34 0.49 5.86
N GLY A 145 -3.61 -0.51 5.36
CA GLY A 145 -3.72 -1.00 3.99
C GLY A 145 -2.96 -0.20 2.94
N HIS A 146 -2.40 0.97 3.28
CA HIS A 146 -1.68 1.83 2.33
C HIS A 146 -0.69 2.78 3.01
N ASN A 147 0.13 3.47 2.20
CA ASN A 147 1.14 4.43 2.64
C ASN A 147 2.10 3.85 3.69
N ALA A 148 2.43 2.56 3.53
CA ALA A 148 3.29 1.81 4.44
C ALA A 148 4.28 0.97 3.64
N ILE A 149 5.47 0.80 4.20
CA ILE A 149 6.48 -0.13 3.69
C ILE A 149 6.40 -1.44 4.47
N ILE A 150 6.45 -2.55 3.73
CA ILE A 150 6.26 -3.91 4.23
C ILE A 150 7.47 -4.75 3.81
N ARG A 151 7.97 -5.59 4.74
CA ARG A 151 9.01 -6.59 4.45
C ARG A 151 8.39 -7.80 3.77
N MET A 152 8.87 -8.10 2.55
CA MET A 152 8.20 -9.06 1.66
C MET A 152 8.24 -10.49 2.17
N LYS A 153 9.40 -10.97 2.64
CA LYS A 153 9.56 -12.36 3.09
C LYS A 153 8.53 -12.76 4.17
N PRO A 154 8.45 -12.09 5.34
CA PRO A 154 7.48 -12.46 6.36
C PRO A 154 6.03 -12.20 5.91
N PHE A 155 5.79 -11.19 5.05
CA PHE A 155 4.46 -10.95 4.46
C PHE A 155 3.99 -12.15 3.63
N ILE A 156 4.83 -12.67 2.74
CA ILE A 156 4.49 -13.83 1.92
C ILE A 156 4.29 -15.09 2.78
N GLU A 157 5.13 -15.27 3.81
CA GLU A 157 5.10 -16.45 4.68
C GLU A 157 3.87 -16.48 5.61
N HIS A 158 3.39 -15.32 6.05
CA HIS A 158 2.39 -15.24 7.12
C HIS A 158 1.05 -14.58 6.72
N CYS A 159 1.05 -13.69 5.73
CA CYS A 159 -0.11 -12.83 5.42
C CYS A 159 -0.97 -13.34 4.26
N ALA A 160 -0.71 -14.54 3.75
CA ALA A 160 -1.62 -15.23 2.82
C ALA A 160 -2.88 -15.75 3.54
N LEU A 161 -3.67 -14.84 4.12
CA LEU A 161 -4.79 -15.17 5.00
C LEU A 161 -5.86 -15.99 4.28
N ALA A 162 -6.06 -17.20 4.79
CA ALA A 162 -7.17 -18.06 4.39
C ALA A 162 -8.49 -17.49 4.93
N PRO A 163 -9.62 -17.67 4.23
CA PRO A 163 -10.92 -17.36 4.78
C PRO A 163 -11.16 -18.11 6.09
N LEU A 164 -11.84 -17.46 7.05
CA LEU A 164 -12.18 -18.09 8.31
C LEU A 164 -13.11 -19.28 8.07
N PRO A 165 -12.78 -20.49 8.59
CA PRO A 165 -13.59 -21.67 8.39
C PRO A 165 -14.93 -21.54 9.13
N GLY A 166 -16.01 -22.07 8.55
CA GLY A 166 -17.32 -22.12 9.20
C GLY A 166 -18.47 -21.66 8.29
N LYS A 167 -19.62 -21.36 8.91
CA LYS A 167 -20.83 -20.82 8.27
C LYS A 167 -21.39 -19.67 9.11
N GLY A 168 -22.04 -18.70 8.46
CA GLY A 168 -22.64 -17.54 9.15
C GLY A 168 -21.72 -16.32 9.21
N ALA A 169 -22.10 -15.33 10.02
CA ALA A 169 -21.51 -13.98 10.00
C ALA A 169 -20.01 -13.91 10.40
N PHE A 170 -19.48 -14.93 11.07
CA PHE A 170 -18.08 -14.99 11.53
C PHE A 170 -17.17 -15.85 10.65
N ALA A 171 -17.68 -16.36 9.52
CA ALA A 171 -16.93 -17.17 8.57
C ALA A 171 -16.77 -16.43 7.24
N GLY A 172 -15.74 -16.79 6.47
CA GLY A 172 -15.48 -16.21 5.16
C GLY A 172 -14.35 -15.19 5.15
N ALA A 173 -14.42 -14.22 4.24
CA ALA A 173 -13.32 -13.29 3.99
C ALA A 173 -13.12 -12.33 5.18
N ILE A 174 -11.87 -12.17 5.61
CA ILE A 174 -11.49 -11.19 6.63
C ILE A 174 -11.56 -9.80 5.99
N LEU A 175 -12.52 -8.99 6.42
CA LEU A 175 -12.73 -7.64 5.86
C LEU A 175 -11.60 -6.68 6.26
N SER A 176 -11.14 -6.77 7.51
CA SER A 176 -10.01 -5.98 8.05
C SER A 176 -8.72 -6.78 8.06
N HIS A 177 -8.37 -7.39 6.92
CA HIS A 177 -7.15 -8.19 6.78
C HIS A 177 -5.88 -7.43 7.20
N ASP A 178 -5.79 -6.14 6.88
CA ASP A 178 -4.62 -5.29 7.21
C ASP A 178 -4.26 -5.32 8.71
N PHE A 179 -5.26 -5.36 9.59
CA PHE A 179 -5.04 -5.44 11.04
C PHE A 179 -4.45 -6.79 11.46
N VAL A 180 -4.92 -7.87 10.85
CA VAL A 180 -4.41 -9.23 11.10
C VAL A 180 -3.01 -9.37 10.56
N GLU A 181 -2.74 -8.83 9.36
CA GLU A 181 -1.40 -8.82 8.76
C GLU A 181 -0.40 -8.07 9.62
N ALA A 182 -0.76 -6.89 10.15
CA ALA A 182 0.08 -6.16 11.10
C ALA A 182 0.44 -7.00 12.32
N ALA A 183 -0.52 -7.73 12.89
CA ALA A 183 -0.29 -8.58 14.06
C ALA A 183 0.62 -9.79 13.78
N LEU A 184 0.68 -10.25 12.53
CA LEU A 184 1.50 -11.39 12.10
C LEU A 184 2.93 -10.99 11.69
N LEU A 185 3.21 -9.69 11.55
CA LEU A 185 4.47 -9.15 11.02
C LEU A 185 5.33 -8.50 12.10
N ARG A 186 5.27 -9.09 13.28
CA ARG A 186 6.06 -8.70 14.45
C ARG A 186 7.51 -9.16 14.34
#